data_AF-A0A0V7YWL7-F1
#
_entry.id   AF-A0A0V7YWL7-F1
#
_cell.length_a   1.000
_cell.length_b   1.000
_cell.length_c   1.000
_cell.angle_alpha   90.00
_cell.angle_beta   90.00
_cell.angle_gamma   90.00
#
_symmetry.space_group_name_H-M   'P 1'
#
loop_
_entity.id
_entity.type
_entity.pdbx_description
1 polymer ?
#
loop_
_entity_poly.entity_id
_entity_poly.type
_entity_poly.pdbx_seq_one_letter_code
_entity_poly.pdbx_strand_id
1 'polypeptide(L)'
;MLFLYGFVLLAGIASAIEPGQNAGLAKSLGRPLLAGIISLIIGIATFAVVMLVTGQYGWPGMDRLAQVPWWAWYGGVLSAVLALAQLYVSKKVGAATFLGLLVTAGVVTSILLDNFGLVGFKVHEVSLWRVLGGTMMIGGVALVARF
;
A
#
# COMPACT_ATOMS: atom_id res chain seq x y z
N MET A 1 18.68 5.28 -10.94
CA MET A 1 18.20 3.88 -10.87
C MET A 1 18.53 3.24 -9.52
N LEU A 2 19.81 3.07 -9.14
CA LEU A 2 20.21 2.47 -7.84
C LEU A 2 19.60 3.14 -6.59
N PHE A 3 19.55 4.48 -6.56
CA PHE A 3 18.91 5.23 -5.47
C PHE A 3 17.41 4.92 -5.31
N LEU A 4 16.69 4.70 -6.42
CA LEU A 4 15.27 4.36 -6.39
C LEU A 4 15.05 2.95 -5.84
N TYR A 5 15.91 1.99 -6.18
CA TYR A 5 15.88 0.65 -5.59
C TYR A 5 16.15 0.69 -4.09
N GLY A 6 17.11 1.52 -3.64
CA GLY A 6 17.35 1.73 -2.21
C GLY A 6 16.12 2.27 -1.47
N PHE A 7 15.41 3.24 -2.06
CA PHE A 7 14.18 3.78 -1.48
C PHE A 7 13.06 2.73 -1.38
N VAL A 8 12.90 1.90 -2.42
CA VAL A 8 11.92 0.80 -2.40
C VAL A 8 12.26 -0.24 -1.33
N LEU A 9 13.54 -0.56 -1.13
CA LEU A 9 13.97 -1.47 -0.06
C LEU A 9 13.66 -0.91 1.32
N LEU A 10 13.93 0.37 1.56
CA LEU A 10 13.58 1.05 2.80
C LEU A 10 12.06 1.07 3.03
N ALA A 11 11.27 1.31 1.99
CA ALA A 11 9.81 1.22 2.05
C ALA A 11 9.34 -0.21 2.38
N GLY A 12 10.00 -1.23 1.83
CA GLY A 12 9.76 -2.64 2.17
C GLY A 12 10.02 -2.93 3.66
N ILE A 13 11.16 -2.47 4.20
CA ILE A 13 11.47 -2.59 5.63
C ILE A 13 10.43 -1.86 6.49
N ALA A 14 10.07 -0.63 6.11
CA ALA A 14 9.05 0.14 6.79
C ALA A 14 7.69 -0.60 6.80
N SER A 15 7.29 -1.20 5.68
CA SER A 15 6.05 -1.97 5.58
C SER A 15 6.00 -3.19 6.51
N ALA A 16 7.15 -3.74 6.91
CA ALA A 16 7.22 -4.81 7.88
C ALA A 16 7.14 -4.33 9.34
N ILE A 17 7.63 -3.12 9.62
CA ILE A 17 7.65 -2.52 10.96
C ILE A 17 6.30 -1.87 11.30
N GLU A 18 5.68 -1.20 10.31
CA GLU A 18 4.45 -0.42 10.47
C GLU A 18 3.31 -1.21 11.15
N PRO A 19 3.00 -2.47 10.77
CA PRO A 19 1.94 -3.24 11.43
C PRO A 19 2.19 -3.40 12.93
N GLY A 20 3.45 -3.54 13.36
CA GLY A 20 3.84 -3.65 14.77
C GLY A 20 3.63 -2.34 15.55
N GLN A 21 3.93 -1.20 14.93
CA GLN A 21 3.70 0.12 15.53
C GLN A 21 2.19 0.40 15.66
N ASN A 22 1.42 0.18 14.59
CA ASN A 22 -0.04 0.31 14.58
C ASN A 22 -0.70 -0.62 15.62
N ALA A 23 -0.20 -1.85 15.72
CA ALA A 23 -0.57 -2.83 16.73
C ALA A 23 -0.31 -2.37 18.17
N GLY A 24 0.82 -1.71 18.41
CA GLY A 24 1.21 -1.14 19.69
C GLY A 24 0.30 0.03 20.08
N LEU A 25 0.10 0.98 19.16
CA LEU A 25 -0.78 2.13 19.37
C LEU A 25 -2.22 1.69 19.66
N ALA A 26 -2.74 0.73 18.90
CA ALA A 26 -4.07 0.16 19.13
C ALA A 26 -4.20 -0.51 20.51
N LYS A 27 -3.15 -1.19 20.97
CA LYS A 27 -3.11 -1.82 22.30
C LYS A 27 -3.10 -0.76 23.41
N SER A 28 -2.25 0.24 23.30
CA SER A 28 -2.10 1.30 24.32
C SER A 28 -3.36 2.15 24.48
N LEU A 29 -4.07 2.42 23.37
CA LEU A 29 -5.31 3.21 23.40
C LEU A 29 -6.56 2.38 23.73
N GLY A 30 -6.46 1.04 23.69
CA GLY A 30 -7.60 0.13 23.83
C GLY A 30 -8.68 0.29 22.73
N ARG A 31 -8.41 1.09 21.69
CA ARG A 31 -9.36 1.49 20.66
C ARG A 31 -8.68 1.42 19.27
N PRO A 32 -8.77 0.29 18.56
CA PRO A 32 -8.07 0.11 17.28
C PRO A 32 -8.41 1.14 16.20
N LEU A 33 -9.68 1.53 16.08
CA LEU A 33 -10.09 2.56 15.11
C LEU A 33 -9.48 3.93 15.43
N LEU A 34 -9.42 4.30 16.71
CA LEU A 34 -8.79 5.55 17.13
C LEU A 34 -7.29 5.54 16.83
N ALA A 35 -6.61 4.41 17.02
CA ALA A 35 -5.21 4.27 16.64
C ALA A 35 -5.01 4.44 15.13
N GLY A 36 -5.88 3.85 14.30
CA GLY A 36 -5.84 4.06 12.84
C GLY A 36 -6.05 5.51 12.44
N ILE A 37 -7.01 6.20 13.05
CA ILE A 37 -7.24 7.65 12.80
C ILE A 37 -6.00 8.47 13.18
N ILE A 38 -5.40 8.20 14.35
CA ILE A 38 -4.19 8.90 14.79
C ILE A 38 -3.03 8.63 13.83
N SER A 39 -2.80 7.38 13.40
CA SER A 39 -1.79 7.04 12.41
C SER A 39 -2.02 7.80 11.09
N LEU A 40 -3.27 7.90 10.62
CA LEU A 40 -3.61 8.66 9.42
C LEU A 40 -3.35 10.16 9.59
N ILE A 41 -3.68 10.74 10.74
CA ILE A 41 -3.37 12.16 11.05
C ILE A 41 -1.87 12.40 11.05
N ILE A 42 -1.08 11.50 11.64
CA ILE A 42 0.39 11.59 11.62
C ILE A 42 0.88 11.51 10.18
N GLY A 43 0.36 10.58 9.36
CA GLY A 43 0.70 10.49 7.94
C GLY A 43 0.38 11.76 7.16
N ILE A 44 -0.80 12.35 7.37
CA ILE A 44 -1.19 13.66 6.77
C ILE A 44 -0.20 14.74 7.19
N ALA A 45 0.15 14.82 8.48
CA ALA A 45 1.12 15.79 8.98
C ALA A 45 2.52 15.59 8.35
N THR A 46 2.96 14.34 8.20
CA THR A 46 4.22 14.00 7.51
C THR A 46 4.18 14.48 6.06
N PHE A 47 3.11 14.20 5.31
CA PHE A 47 2.97 14.72 3.95
C PHE A 47 2.95 16.25 3.89
N ALA A 48 2.30 16.92 4.83
CA ALA A 48 2.28 18.37 4.91
C ALA A 48 3.68 18.95 5.15
N VAL A 49 4.48 18.36 6.04
CA VAL A 49 5.87 18.78 6.27
C VAL A 49 6.72 18.56 5.03
N VAL A 50 6.60 17.40 4.37
CA VAL A 50 7.34 17.11 3.13
C VAL A 50 6.96 18.10 2.02
N MET A 51 5.67 18.41 1.89
CA MET A 51 5.16 19.41 0.94
C MET A 51 5.79 20.79 1.17
N LEU A 52 5.90 21.22 2.43
CA LEU A 52 6.54 22.50 2.78
C LEU A 52 8.03 22.50 2.47
N VAL A 53 8.76 21.45 2.87
CA VAL A 53 10.22 21.34 2.66
C VAL A 53 10.59 21.26 1.18
N THR A 54 9.77 20.56 0.38
CA THR A 54 10.01 20.39 -1.06
C THR A 54 9.48 21.56 -1.90
N GLY A 55 8.82 22.55 -1.28
CA GLY A 55 8.24 23.68 -1.99
C GLY A 55 7.00 23.35 -2.82
N GLN A 56 6.40 22.18 -2.62
CA GLN A 56 5.21 21.71 -3.37
C GLN A 56 3.89 22.23 -2.76
N TYR A 57 3.93 23.36 -2.06
CA TYR A 57 2.76 23.95 -1.44
C TYR A 57 1.87 24.65 -2.47
N GLY A 58 0.55 24.55 -2.29
CA GLY A 58 -0.44 25.25 -3.12
C GLY A 58 -1.63 24.37 -3.49
N TRP A 59 -2.81 24.97 -3.54
CA TRP A 59 -4.01 24.29 -3.99
C TRP A 59 -4.06 24.28 -5.53
N PRO A 60 -4.26 23.13 -6.18
CA PRO A 60 -4.49 23.11 -7.62
C PRO A 60 -5.77 23.90 -7.94
N GLY A 61 -5.76 24.72 -8.99
CA GLY A 61 -6.98 25.41 -9.44
C GLY A 61 -8.13 24.42 -9.68
N MET A 62 -9.38 24.85 -9.43
CA MET A 62 -10.56 23.98 -9.54
C MET A 62 -10.65 23.24 -10.89
N ASP A 63 -10.17 23.87 -11.96
CA ASP A 63 -10.15 23.29 -13.31
C ASP A 63 -9.31 22.01 -13.38
N ARG A 64 -8.18 21.96 -12.66
CA ARG A 64 -7.33 20.76 -12.61
C ARG A 64 -7.96 19.67 -11.76
N LEU A 65 -8.66 20.04 -10.68
CA LEU A 65 -9.38 19.08 -9.84
C LEU A 65 -10.53 18.43 -10.60
N ALA A 66 -11.24 19.20 -11.44
CA ALA A 66 -12.32 18.69 -12.28
C ALA A 66 -11.83 17.74 -13.39
N GLN A 67 -10.56 17.83 -13.79
CA GLN A 67 -9.94 16.92 -14.77
C GLN A 67 -9.42 15.62 -14.15
N VAL A 68 -9.40 15.50 -12.81
CA VAL A 68 -8.97 14.28 -12.14
C VAL A 68 -9.97 13.15 -12.44
N PRO A 69 -9.52 11.99 -12.94
CA PRO A 69 -10.41 10.86 -13.17
C PRO A 69 -11.16 10.46 -11.90
N TRP A 70 -12.46 10.20 -12.00
CA TRP A 70 -13.32 9.92 -10.85
C TRP A 70 -12.80 8.75 -9.97
N TRP A 71 -12.14 7.76 -10.58
CA TRP A 71 -11.57 6.61 -9.87
C TRP A 71 -10.35 6.97 -9.00
N ALA A 72 -9.61 8.05 -9.32
CA ALA A 72 -8.42 8.44 -8.57
C ALA A 72 -8.76 8.91 -7.14
N TRP A 73 -9.95 9.47 -6.94
CA TRP A 73 -10.46 9.88 -5.63
C TRP A 73 -10.65 8.70 -4.67
N TYR A 74 -10.85 7.49 -5.19
CA TYR A 74 -10.99 6.28 -4.37
C TYR A 74 -9.65 5.77 -3.81
N GLY A 75 -8.50 6.30 -4.25
CA GLY A 75 -7.19 5.91 -3.72
C GLY A 75 -7.09 6.07 -2.20
N GLY A 76 -7.68 7.14 -1.65
CA GLY A 76 -7.74 7.36 -0.20
C GLY A 76 -8.56 6.30 0.54
N VAL A 77 -9.67 5.86 -0.05
CA VAL A 77 -10.52 4.78 0.49
C VAL A 77 -9.75 3.46 0.51
N LEU A 78 -9.04 3.13 -0.56
CA LEU A 78 -8.21 1.92 -0.64
C LEU A 78 -7.11 1.93 0.44
N SER A 79 -6.47 3.06 0.67
CA SER A 79 -5.48 3.22 1.75
C SER A 79 -6.09 2.98 3.14
N ALA A 80 -7.29 3.51 3.39
CA ALA A 80 -8.00 3.25 4.65
C ALA A 80 -8.36 1.77 4.83
N VAL A 81 -8.80 1.09 3.77
CA VAL A 81 -9.08 -0.37 3.80
C VAL A 81 -7.82 -1.16 4.13
N LEU A 82 -6.67 -0.80 3.55
CA LEU A 82 -5.38 -1.43 3.87
C LEU A 82 -4.99 -1.22 5.33
N ALA A 83 -5.15 -0.01 5.87
CA ALA A 83 -4.88 0.29 7.27
C ALA A 83 -5.80 -0.52 8.21
N LEU A 84 -7.08 -0.66 7.87
CA LEU A 84 -8.01 -1.51 8.62
C LEU A 84 -7.60 -2.98 8.57
N ALA A 85 -7.24 -3.49 7.38
CA ALA A 85 -6.76 -4.85 7.23
C ALA A 85 -5.50 -5.10 8.06
N GLN A 86 -4.55 -4.16 8.08
CA GLN A 86 -3.39 -4.23 8.97
C GLN A 86 -3.80 -4.28 10.44
N LEU A 87 -4.68 -3.39 10.91
CA LEU A 87 -5.08 -3.32 12.31
C LEU A 87 -5.78 -4.59 12.82
N TYR A 88 -6.67 -5.16 12.01
CA TYR A 88 -7.52 -6.28 12.42
C TYR A 88 -7.00 -7.66 12.03
N VAL A 89 -6.26 -7.77 10.92
CA VAL A 89 -5.86 -9.05 10.33
C VAL A 89 -4.39 -9.37 10.59
N SER A 90 -3.48 -8.39 10.58
CA SER A 90 -2.03 -8.66 10.68
C SER A 90 -1.63 -9.44 11.94
N LYS A 91 -2.25 -9.13 13.10
CA LYS A 91 -2.02 -9.85 14.35
C LYS A 91 -2.52 -11.29 14.34
N LYS A 92 -3.55 -11.59 13.54
CA LYS A 92 -4.19 -12.91 13.50
C LYS A 92 -3.45 -13.88 12.60
N VAL A 93 -2.94 -13.39 11.46
CA VAL A 93 -2.29 -14.24 10.44
C VAL A 93 -0.77 -14.21 10.51
N GLY A 94 -0.18 -13.29 11.29
CA GLY A 94 1.26 -13.07 11.37
C GLY A 94 1.78 -12.12 10.29
N ALA A 95 2.87 -11.41 10.59
CA ALA A 95 3.42 -10.37 9.72
C ALA A 95 3.89 -10.91 8.36
N ALA A 96 4.58 -12.06 8.36
CA ALA A 96 5.08 -12.69 7.14
C ALA A 96 3.95 -13.09 6.19
N THR A 97 2.92 -13.77 6.71
CA THR A 97 1.74 -14.17 5.95
C THR A 97 0.95 -12.97 5.43
N PHE A 98 0.75 -11.95 6.28
CA PHE A 98 0.02 -10.75 5.88
C PHE A 98 0.71 -10.01 4.73
N LEU A 99 2.02 -9.73 4.86
CA LEU A 99 2.79 -9.06 3.83
C LEU A 99 2.91 -9.90 2.57
N GLY A 100 3.16 -11.20 2.72
CA GLY A 100 3.22 -12.10 1.58
C GLY A 100 1.91 -12.11 0.80
N LEU A 101 0.76 -12.14 1.47
CA LEU A 101 -0.55 -12.12 0.82
C LEU A 101 -0.79 -10.77 0.14
N LEU A 102 -0.45 -9.68 0.82
CA LEU A 102 -0.60 -8.32 0.30
C LEU A 102 0.22 -8.11 -0.98
N VAL A 103 1.51 -8.48 -0.95
CA VAL A 103 2.43 -8.33 -2.08
C VAL A 103 2.01 -9.26 -3.22
N THR A 104 1.63 -10.51 -2.92
CA THR A 104 1.17 -11.47 -3.94
C THR A 104 -0.10 -10.99 -4.63
N ALA A 105 -1.12 -10.61 -3.86
CA ALA A 105 -2.37 -10.09 -4.41
C ALA A 105 -2.13 -8.79 -5.20
N GLY A 106 -1.27 -7.90 -4.70
CA GLY A 106 -0.88 -6.67 -5.38
C GLY A 106 -0.22 -6.92 -6.73
N VAL A 107 0.75 -7.84 -6.80
CA VAL A 107 1.44 -8.18 -8.06
C VAL A 107 0.51 -8.86 -9.05
N VAL A 108 -0.29 -9.85 -8.61
CA VAL A 108 -1.27 -10.53 -9.48
C VAL A 108 -2.27 -9.52 -10.04
N THR A 109 -2.80 -8.64 -9.18
CA THR A 109 -3.73 -7.59 -9.61
C THR A 109 -3.06 -6.61 -10.56
N SER A 110 -1.81 -6.19 -10.30
CA SER A 110 -1.06 -5.31 -11.20
C SER A 110 -0.83 -5.94 -12.57
N ILE A 111 -0.53 -7.24 -12.65
CA ILE A 111 -0.40 -7.93 -13.95
C ILE A 111 -1.72 -7.88 -14.73
N LEU A 112 -2.85 -8.05 -14.04
CA LEU A 112 -4.17 -7.95 -14.66
C LEU A 112 -4.48 -6.52 -15.10
N LEU A 113 -4.24 -5.52 -14.24
CA LEU A 113 -4.51 -4.11 -14.54
C LEU A 113 -3.63 -3.60 -15.68
N ASP A 114 -2.35 -3.98 -15.71
CA ASP A 114 -1.39 -3.62 -16.76
C ASP A 114 -1.81 -4.17 -18.13
N ASN A 115 -2.46 -5.34 -18.16
CA ASN A 115 -2.94 -5.92 -19.41
C ASN A 115 -4.01 -5.06 -20.08
N PHE A 116 -4.92 -4.52 -19.26
CA PHE A 116 -6.05 -3.72 -19.72
C PHE A 116 -5.77 -2.22 -19.68
N GLY A 117 -4.59 -1.78 -19.23
CA GLY A 117 -4.24 -0.36 -19.09
C GLY A 117 -5.15 0.40 -18.11
N LEU A 118 -5.72 -0.30 -17.14
CA LEU A 118 -6.69 0.27 -16.20
C LEU A 118 -5.98 1.17 -15.17
N VAL A 119 -6.70 2.12 -14.58
CA VAL A 119 -6.18 2.96 -13.47
C VAL A 119 -4.93 3.79 -13.86
N GLY A 120 -4.82 4.19 -15.14
CA GLY A 120 -3.72 5.04 -15.62
C GLY A 120 -2.38 4.34 -15.79
N PHE A 121 -2.33 3.00 -15.65
CA PHE A 121 -1.13 2.23 -15.94
C PHE A 121 -0.85 2.16 -17.44
N LYS A 122 0.44 2.16 -17.81
CA LYS A 122 0.85 1.88 -19.19
C LYS A 122 0.52 0.43 -19.52
N VAL A 123 -0.09 0.19 -20.68
CA VAL A 123 -0.38 -1.17 -21.16
C VAL A 123 0.95 -1.91 -21.29
N HIS A 124 1.10 -2.98 -20.52
CA HIS A 124 2.19 -3.93 -20.68
C HIS A 124 1.57 -5.29 -21.00
N GLU A 125 1.94 -5.85 -22.15
CA GLU A 125 1.45 -7.17 -22.54
C GLU A 125 1.83 -8.21 -21.48
N VAL A 126 0.88 -9.10 -21.18
CA VAL A 126 1.08 -10.18 -20.22
C VAL A 126 2.00 -11.20 -20.86
N SER A 127 3.24 -11.25 -20.39
CA SER A 127 4.18 -12.30 -20.77
C SER A 127 3.93 -13.55 -19.95
N LEU A 128 4.20 -14.71 -20.57
CA LEU A 128 4.13 -16.01 -19.89
C LEU A 128 4.95 -16.03 -18.59
N TRP A 129 6.08 -15.32 -18.57
CA TRP A 129 6.95 -15.19 -17.39
C TRP A 129 6.34 -14.41 -16.24
N ARG A 130 5.52 -13.37 -16.51
CA ARG A 130 4.81 -12.64 -15.45
C ARG A 130 3.74 -13.51 -14.82
N VAL A 131 3.03 -14.31 -15.63
CA VAL A 131 2.04 -15.28 -15.14
C VAL A 131 2.71 -16.34 -14.27
N LEU A 132 3.84 -16.92 -14.75
CA LEU A 132 4.63 -17.89 -13.99
C LEU A 132 5.15 -17.29 -12.67
N GLY A 133 5.65 -16.06 -12.69
CA GLY A 133 6.08 -15.36 -11.47
C GLY A 133 4.95 -15.17 -10.48
N GLY A 134 3.77 -14.74 -10.95
CA GLY A 134 2.57 -14.60 -10.13
C GLY A 134 2.12 -15.92 -9.50
N THR A 135 2.13 -17.03 -10.24
CA THR A 135 1.76 -18.35 -9.70
C THR A 135 2.79 -18.85 -8.69
N MET A 136 4.08 -18.61 -8.90
CA MET A 136 5.12 -18.92 -7.92
C MET A 136 4.98 -18.12 -6.62
N MET A 137 4.60 -16.84 -6.70
CA MET A 137 4.32 -16.03 -5.51
C MET A 137 3.13 -16.59 -4.71
N ILE A 138 2.07 -17.01 -5.39
CA ILE A 138 0.91 -17.68 -4.75
C ILE A 138 1.36 -18.96 -4.05
N GLY A 139 2.18 -19.80 -4.70
CA GLY A 139 2.71 -21.01 -4.08
C GLY A 139 3.57 -20.72 -2.86
N GLY A 140 4.49 -19.76 -2.98
CA GLY A 140 5.37 -19.33 -1.89
C GLY A 140 4.61 -18.80 -0.69
N VAL A 141 3.61 -17.92 -0.91
CA VAL A 141 2.82 -17.39 0.18
C VAL A 141 1.93 -18.46 0.83
N ALA A 142 1.41 -19.41 0.04
CA ALA A 142 0.59 -20.49 0.58
C ALA A 142 1.40 -21.38 1.54
N LEU A 143 2.68 -21.64 1.23
CA LEU A 143 3.58 -22.37 2.13
C LEU A 143 3.80 -21.59 3.43
N VAL A 144 4.12 -20.29 3.34
CA VAL A 144 4.32 -19.40 4.51
C VAL A 144 3.06 -19.27 5.35
N ALA A 145 1.88 -19.27 4.71
CA ALA A 145 0.61 -19.15 5.40
C ALA A 145 0.19 -20.46 6.11
N ARG A 146 0.68 -21.60 5.62
CA ARG A 146 0.26 -22.94 6.05
C ARG A 146 1.13 -23.51 7.18
N PHE A 147 2.41 -23.17 7.19
CA PHE A 147 3.45 -23.73 8.07
C PHE A 147 4.21 -22.62 8.80
#